data_AF-A0A3B4GIM1-F1
#
_entry.id   AF-A0A3B4GIM1-F1
#
_cell.length_a   1.000
_cell.length_b   1.000
_cell.length_c   1.000
_cell.angle_alpha   90.00
_cell.angle_beta   90.00
_cell.angle_gamma   90.00
#
_symmetry.space_group_name_H-M   'P 1'
#
loop_
_entity.id
_entity.type
_entity.pdbx_description
1 polymer ?
#
loop_
_entity_poly.entity_id
_entity_poly.type
_entity_poly.pdbx_seq_one_letter_code
_entity_poly.pdbx_strand_id
1 'polypeptide(L)'
;MTGAAVSVCLLFLLSVCSACYISNCPIGGKRSIMDAPLRKCKSCGPGDRGRCFGPSICCGDGFGCLLGSPETAHCVEENYLLTPCQAGGRSCGSEGGHCAISGFCCNSEGCMVDSDCLGETEATDPVHGSARSSPTELLMRLLHVAARGQNEY
;
A
#
# COMPACT_ATOMS: atom_id res chain seq x y z
N MET A 1 -36.91 -49.33 13.14
CA MET A 1 -37.11 -47.88 12.87
C MET A 1 -35.85 -47.04 13.16
N THR A 2 -34.73 -47.63 13.57
CA THR A 2 -33.49 -46.92 13.94
C THR A 2 -32.55 -46.65 12.76
N GLY A 3 -32.49 -47.54 11.76
CA GLY A 3 -31.58 -47.39 10.62
C GLY A 3 -31.89 -46.19 9.71
N ALA A 4 -33.18 -45.87 9.51
CA ALA A 4 -33.57 -44.71 8.72
C ALA A 4 -33.17 -43.39 9.39
N ALA A 5 -33.33 -43.29 10.71
CA ALA A 5 -32.93 -42.11 11.48
C ALA A 5 -31.41 -41.90 11.46
N VAL A 6 -30.62 -42.99 11.57
CA VAL A 6 -29.16 -42.93 11.48
C VAL A 6 -28.70 -42.47 10.10
N SER A 7 -29.32 -42.97 9.03
CA SER A 7 -29.02 -42.57 7.66
C SER A 7 -29.30 -41.08 7.41
N VAL A 8 -30.45 -40.58 7.89
CA VAL A 8 -30.82 -39.16 7.77
C VAL A 8 -29.84 -38.27 8.54
N CYS A 9 -29.43 -38.65 9.76
CA CYS A 9 -28.43 -37.92 10.53
C CYS A 9 -27.07 -37.83 9.81
N LEU A 10 -26.60 -38.93 9.22
CA LEU A 10 -25.32 -38.96 8.50
C LEU A 10 -25.34 -38.06 7.26
N LEU A 11 -26.43 -38.07 6.49
CA LEU A 11 -26.61 -37.20 5.33
C LEU A 11 -26.63 -35.71 5.73
N PHE A 12 -27.26 -35.40 6.86
CA PHE A 12 -27.31 -34.04 7.39
C PHE A 12 -25.93 -33.54 7.83
N LEU A 13 -25.16 -34.37 8.53
CA LEU A 13 -23.79 -34.06 8.94
C LEU A 13 -22.87 -33.86 7.73
N LEU A 14 -22.96 -34.72 6.71
CA LEU A 14 -22.18 -34.57 5.47
C LEU A 14 -22.52 -33.26 4.74
N SER A 15 -23.80 -32.90 4.68
CA SER A 15 -24.25 -31.63 4.10
C SER A 15 -23.68 -30.43 4.85
N VAL A 16 -23.78 -30.41 6.18
CA VAL A 16 -23.24 -29.32 7.02
C VAL A 16 -21.71 -29.24 6.93
N CYS A 17 -21.01 -30.37 6.89
CA CYS A 17 -19.56 -30.40 6.71
C CYS A 17 -19.13 -29.89 5.31
N SER A 18 -19.92 -30.14 4.27
CA SER A 18 -19.66 -29.63 2.92
C SER A 18 -19.93 -28.12 2.79
N ALA A 19 -20.92 -27.60 3.52
CA ALA A 19 -21.27 -26.18 3.51
C ALA A 19 -20.23 -25.29 4.21
N CYS A 20 -19.44 -25.84 5.12
CA CYS A 20 -18.34 -25.12 5.79
C CYS A 20 -16.98 -25.28 5.09
N TYR A 21 -16.90 -26.05 3.99
CA TYR A 21 -15.65 -26.22 3.25
C TYR A 21 -15.51 -25.13 2.19
N ILE A 22 -15.12 -23.93 2.63
CA ILE A 22 -14.71 -22.84 1.75
C ILE A 22 -13.43 -23.30 1.02
N SER A 23 -13.62 -23.83 -0.18
CA SER A 23 -12.56 -24.25 -1.11
C SER A 23 -12.02 -23.08 -1.94
N ASN A 24 -12.70 -21.91 -1.88
CA ASN A 24 -12.27 -20.64 -2.46
C ASN A 24 -11.82 -19.67 -1.36
N CYS A 25 -10.88 -20.09 -0.52
CA CYS A 25 -10.18 -19.12 0.31
C CYS A 25 -9.34 -18.24 -0.62
N PRO A 26 -9.50 -16.90 -0.61
CA PRO A 26 -8.62 -16.03 -1.37
C PRO A 26 -7.17 -16.32 -0.97
N ILE A 27 -6.28 -16.30 -1.96
CA ILE A 27 -4.83 -16.37 -1.72
C ILE A 27 -4.47 -15.20 -0.80
N GLY A 28 -4.13 -15.51 0.45
CA GLY A 28 -3.83 -14.52 1.47
C GLY A 28 -4.59 -14.73 2.78
N GLY A 29 -4.07 -15.58 3.66
CA GLY A 29 -4.51 -15.59 5.06
C GLY A 29 -4.16 -14.26 5.74
N LYS A 30 -4.91 -13.84 6.77
CA LYS A 30 -4.83 -12.52 7.47
C LYS A 30 -3.43 -12.04 7.88
N ARG A 31 -2.41 -12.90 7.85
CA ARG A 31 -1.04 -12.64 8.29
C ARG A 31 0.03 -12.82 7.22
N SER A 32 -0.34 -13.23 6.00
CA SER A 32 0.65 -13.58 4.97
C SER A 32 1.17 -12.39 4.15
N ILE A 33 0.59 -11.19 4.34
CA ILE A 33 0.89 -10.02 3.50
C ILE A 33 1.69 -8.93 4.22
N MET A 34 1.85 -9.02 5.54
CA MET A 34 2.38 -7.92 6.36
C MET A 34 3.90 -7.74 6.28
N ASP A 35 4.66 -8.71 5.75
CA ASP A 35 6.14 -8.67 5.74
C ASP A 35 6.77 -8.63 4.33
N ALA A 36 5.98 -8.57 3.27
CA ALA A 36 6.51 -8.45 1.91
C ALA A 36 6.70 -6.96 1.54
N PRO A 37 7.87 -6.56 1.00
CA PRO A 37 8.03 -5.21 0.47
C PRO A 37 6.98 -4.93 -0.61
N LEU A 38 6.22 -3.85 -0.42
CA LEU A 38 5.16 -3.46 -1.35
C LEU A 38 5.76 -3.17 -2.73
N ARG A 39 5.20 -3.79 -3.76
CA ARG A 39 5.63 -3.52 -5.14
C ARG A 39 5.23 -2.10 -5.53
N LYS A 40 5.97 -1.50 -6.48
CA LYS A 40 5.50 -0.26 -7.12
C LYS A 40 4.28 -0.57 -8.00
N CYS A 41 3.29 0.32 -8.00
CA CYS A 41 2.15 0.19 -8.91
C CYS A 41 2.61 0.30 -10.38
N LYS A 42 1.81 -0.23 -11.31
CA LYS A 42 2.05 -0.25 -12.74
C LYS A 42 2.40 1.13 -13.29
N SER A 43 3.26 1.12 -14.30
CA SER A 43 3.53 2.30 -15.11
C SER A 43 2.30 2.64 -15.96
N CYS A 44 2.16 3.93 -16.28
CA CYS A 44 1.07 4.43 -17.11
C CYS A 44 1.48 5.73 -17.83
N GLY A 45 0.62 6.22 -18.71
CA GLY A 45 0.80 7.50 -19.40
C GLY A 45 1.85 7.48 -20.52
N PRO A 46 2.14 8.64 -21.12
CA PRO A 46 2.98 8.76 -22.31
C PRO A 46 4.41 8.24 -22.10
N GLY A 47 4.70 7.06 -22.65
CA GLY A 47 6.00 6.41 -22.56
C GLY A 47 6.28 5.77 -21.19
N ASP A 48 5.24 5.29 -20.50
CA ASP A 48 5.35 4.59 -19.21
C ASP A 48 6.04 5.39 -18.11
N ARG A 49 5.98 6.73 -18.22
CA ARG A 49 6.65 7.67 -17.32
C ARG A 49 5.84 8.00 -16.07
N GLY A 50 4.58 7.61 -15.99
CA GLY A 50 3.73 7.79 -14.82
C GLY A 50 3.56 6.53 -13.99
N ARG A 51 2.83 6.67 -12.88
CA ARG A 51 2.40 5.59 -12.00
C ARG A 51 0.91 5.69 -11.70
N CYS A 52 0.29 4.53 -11.52
CA CYS A 52 -1.11 4.43 -11.13
C CYS A 52 -1.31 4.75 -9.65
N PHE A 53 -2.18 5.73 -9.35
CA PHE A 53 -2.61 6.09 -7.99
C PHE A 53 -4.03 5.56 -7.68
N GLY A 54 -4.77 5.15 -8.71
CA GLY A 54 -6.10 4.56 -8.64
C GLY A 54 -6.46 3.93 -9.99
N PRO A 55 -7.61 3.23 -10.10
CA PRO A 55 -7.98 2.52 -11.33
C PRO A 55 -8.19 3.46 -12.54
N SER A 56 -8.45 4.73 -12.28
CA SER A 56 -8.66 5.79 -13.28
C SER A 56 -7.74 6.99 -13.08
N ILE A 57 -6.59 6.81 -12.42
CA ILE A 57 -5.68 7.91 -12.03
C ILE A 57 -4.24 7.54 -12.37
N CYS A 58 -3.62 8.33 -13.24
CA CYS A 58 -2.21 8.17 -13.65
C CYS A 58 -1.47 9.49 -13.49
N CYS A 59 -0.37 9.51 -12.74
CA CYS A 59 0.41 10.74 -12.51
C CYS A 59 1.88 10.57 -12.89
N GLY A 60 2.50 11.63 -13.42
CA GLY A 60 3.93 11.70 -13.67
C GLY A 60 4.43 13.13 -13.88
N ASP A 61 5.65 13.42 -13.44
CA ASP A 61 6.24 14.77 -13.39
C ASP A 61 6.28 15.51 -14.74
N GLY A 62 6.21 14.79 -15.87
CA GLY A 62 6.23 15.36 -17.22
C GLY A 62 4.87 15.73 -17.81
N PHE A 63 3.77 15.23 -17.25
CA PHE A 63 2.42 15.42 -17.82
C PHE A 63 1.33 15.64 -16.78
N GLY A 64 1.69 15.73 -15.51
CA GLY A 64 0.74 15.94 -14.42
C GLY A 64 -0.04 14.68 -14.06
N CYS A 65 -1.28 14.86 -13.61
CA CYS A 65 -2.20 13.76 -13.30
C CYS A 65 -3.35 13.71 -14.31
N LEU A 66 -3.51 12.53 -14.93
CA LEU A 66 -4.58 12.20 -15.85
C LEU A 66 -5.66 11.43 -15.09
N LEU A 67 -6.91 11.88 -15.23
CA LEU A 67 -8.07 11.32 -14.54
C LEU A 67 -9.08 10.84 -15.58
N GLY A 68 -9.47 9.57 -15.53
CA GLY A 68 -10.52 9.01 -16.40
C GLY A 68 -10.19 9.05 -17.90
N SER A 69 -8.91 9.17 -18.26
CA SER A 69 -8.46 9.23 -19.65
C SER A 69 -8.09 7.84 -20.18
N PRO A 70 -8.00 7.61 -21.51
CA PRO A 70 -7.60 6.31 -22.04
C PRO A 70 -6.20 5.88 -21.59
N GLU A 71 -5.33 6.83 -21.25
CA GLU A 71 -4.00 6.57 -20.68
C GLU A 71 -4.05 5.92 -19.28
N THR A 72 -5.20 6.01 -18.59
CA THR A 72 -5.43 5.35 -17.29
C THR A 72 -5.94 3.92 -17.41
N ALA A 73 -6.25 3.44 -18.62
CA ALA A 73 -6.80 2.08 -18.83
C ALA A 73 -5.89 0.96 -18.26
N HIS A 74 -4.57 1.16 -18.30
CA HIS A 74 -3.61 0.23 -17.71
C HIS A 74 -3.70 0.14 -16.18
N CYS A 75 -4.22 1.17 -15.52
CA CYS A 75 -4.36 1.19 -14.06
C CYS A 75 -5.51 0.32 -13.58
N VAL A 76 -6.51 0.03 -14.42
CA VAL A 76 -7.58 -0.94 -14.08
C VAL A 76 -7.01 -2.35 -13.90
N GLU A 77 -5.88 -2.66 -14.56
CA GLU A 77 -5.21 -3.96 -14.43
C GLU A 77 -4.72 -4.22 -13.00
N GLU A 78 -4.42 -3.18 -12.23
CA GLU A 78 -4.05 -3.29 -10.81
C GLU A 78 -5.13 -3.97 -9.96
N ASN A 79 -6.41 -3.81 -10.32
CA ASN A 79 -7.53 -4.43 -9.59
C ASN A 79 -7.53 -5.96 -9.67
N TYR A 80 -6.84 -6.53 -10.67
CA TYR A 80 -6.75 -7.98 -10.85
C TYR A 80 -5.48 -8.58 -10.23
N LEU A 81 -4.57 -7.74 -9.72
CA LEU A 81 -3.35 -8.19 -9.07
C LEU A 81 -3.59 -8.44 -7.58
N LEU A 82 -3.33 -9.68 -7.14
CA LEU A 82 -3.51 -10.11 -5.75
C LEU A 82 -2.44 -9.57 -4.79
N THR A 83 -1.40 -8.91 -5.32
CA THR A 83 -0.33 -8.32 -4.52
C THR A 83 -0.58 -6.83 -4.36
N PRO A 84 -0.57 -6.27 -3.13
CA PRO A 84 -0.75 -4.83 -2.94
C PRO A 84 0.43 -4.05 -3.51
N CYS A 85 0.15 -2.87 -4.04
CA CYS A 85 1.16 -1.96 -4.56
C CYS A 85 1.12 -0.60 -3.89
N GLN A 86 2.21 0.14 -4.01
CA GLN A 86 2.30 1.54 -3.62
C GLN A 86 2.71 2.37 -4.85
N ALA A 87 1.98 3.46 -5.13
CA ALA A 87 2.26 4.33 -6.27
C ALA A 87 3.62 5.05 -6.13
N GLY A 88 4.09 5.20 -4.89
CA GLY A 88 5.27 5.98 -4.52
C GLY A 88 4.87 7.32 -3.90
N GLY A 89 5.86 8.16 -3.59
CA GLY A 89 5.64 9.47 -2.98
C GLY A 89 5.39 9.43 -1.47
N ARG A 90 5.68 10.55 -0.82
CA ARG A 90 5.40 10.73 0.61
C ARG A 90 3.89 10.76 0.86
N SER A 91 3.47 10.26 2.02
CA SER A 91 2.07 10.35 2.44
C SER A 91 1.65 11.80 2.63
N CYS A 92 0.41 12.11 2.26
CA CYS A 92 -0.21 13.43 2.37
C CYS A 92 -1.71 13.28 2.66
N GLY A 93 -2.33 14.35 3.19
CA GLY A 93 -3.74 14.34 3.58
C GLY A 93 -4.11 13.35 4.71
N SER A 94 -5.39 13.30 5.06
CA SER A 94 -5.95 12.39 6.07
C SER A 94 -6.38 11.03 5.49
N GLU A 95 -6.68 10.98 4.20
CA GLU A 95 -7.34 9.84 3.53
C GLU A 95 -6.34 8.82 2.94
N GLY A 96 -5.12 8.75 3.49
CA GLY A 96 -4.07 7.86 2.97
C GLY A 96 -3.60 8.23 1.57
N GLY A 97 -3.57 9.53 1.26
CA GLY A 97 -3.07 10.03 -0.02
C GLY A 97 -1.54 9.97 -0.09
N HIS A 98 -1.03 10.09 -1.32
CA HIS A 98 0.39 10.18 -1.62
C HIS A 98 0.68 11.30 -2.60
N CYS A 99 1.79 12.00 -2.39
CA CYS A 99 2.23 13.06 -3.29
C CYS A 99 2.59 12.46 -4.65
N ALA A 100 1.78 12.76 -5.65
CA ALA A 100 1.91 12.16 -6.97
C ALA A 100 2.84 12.95 -7.89
N ILE A 101 2.77 14.27 -7.76
CA ILE A 101 3.60 15.28 -8.43
C ILE A 101 3.71 16.49 -7.50
N SER A 102 4.59 17.43 -7.82
CA SER A 102 4.76 18.65 -7.02
C SER A 102 3.43 19.40 -6.86
N GLY A 103 2.99 19.53 -5.61
CA GLY A 103 1.76 20.24 -5.23
C GLY A 103 0.45 19.44 -5.35
N PHE A 104 0.47 18.14 -5.68
CA PHE A 104 -0.73 17.31 -5.75
C PHE A 104 -0.65 16.06 -4.87
N CYS A 105 -1.64 15.92 -3.98
CA CYS A 105 -1.89 14.74 -3.18
C CYS A 105 -2.98 13.89 -3.84
N CYS A 106 -2.70 12.62 -4.13
CA CYS A 106 -3.64 11.71 -4.78
C CYS A 106 -3.90 10.46 -3.94
N ASN A 107 -5.15 10.02 -3.92
CA ASN A 107 -5.57 8.71 -3.42
C ASN A 107 -6.24 7.92 -4.56
N SER A 108 -6.87 6.78 -4.25
CA SER A 108 -7.54 5.95 -5.25
C SER A 108 -8.78 6.57 -5.88
N GLU A 109 -9.34 7.62 -5.28
CA GLU A 109 -10.60 8.26 -5.70
C GLU A 109 -10.35 9.55 -6.47
N GLY A 110 -9.30 10.31 -6.12
CA GLY A 110 -9.00 11.57 -6.78
C GLY A 110 -7.67 12.20 -6.34
N CYS A 111 -7.43 13.40 -6.87
CA CYS A 111 -6.27 14.23 -6.55
C CYS A 111 -6.74 15.60 -6.10
N MET A 112 -6.05 16.16 -5.11
CA MET A 112 -6.25 17.51 -4.62
C MET A 112 -4.92 18.26 -4.55
N VAL A 113 -5.00 19.58 -4.65
CA VAL A 113 -3.82 20.43 -4.46
C VAL A 113 -3.44 20.41 -2.98
N ASP A 114 -2.18 20.15 -2.70
CA ASP A 114 -1.65 20.06 -1.34
C ASP A 114 -0.26 20.72 -1.27
N SER A 115 -0.12 21.73 -0.42
CA SER A 115 1.15 22.41 -0.18
C SER A 115 2.20 21.49 0.42
N ASP A 116 1.78 20.46 1.14
CA ASP A 116 2.67 19.47 1.73
C ASP A 116 3.32 18.59 0.66
N CYS A 117 2.88 18.67 -0.60
CA CYS A 117 3.51 18.04 -1.76
C CYS A 117 4.39 19.00 -2.57
N LEU A 118 4.55 20.27 -2.17
CA LEU A 118 5.46 21.20 -2.83
C LEU A 118 6.90 20.91 -2.40
N GLY A 119 7.79 20.69 -3.36
CA GLY A 119 9.23 20.55 -3.11
C GLY A 119 9.65 19.16 -2.62
N GLU A 120 10.75 18.65 -3.19
CA GLU A 120 11.32 17.30 -3.11
C GLU A 120 10.66 16.25 -4.01
N THR A 121 10.70 16.52 -5.33
CA THR A 121 10.97 15.50 -6.34
C THR A 121 12.31 14.85 -6.01
N GLU A 122 12.36 13.83 -5.15
CA GLU A 122 13.33 12.71 -5.14
C GLU A 122 12.86 11.65 -4.13
N ALA A 123 12.06 10.69 -4.58
CA ALA A 123 12.02 9.36 -3.97
C ALA A 123 12.66 8.38 -4.94
N THR A 124 13.94 8.65 -5.26
CA THR A 124 14.85 7.67 -5.82
C THR A 124 14.89 6.47 -4.86
N ASP A 125 14.84 5.28 -5.45
CA ASP A 125 14.65 3.98 -4.80
C ASP A 125 15.19 3.81 -3.37
N PRO A 126 14.45 3.16 -2.44
CA PRO A 126 15.08 2.51 -1.31
C PRO A 126 15.66 1.18 -1.79
N VAL A 127 16.69 1.23 -2.64
CA VAL A 127 17.66 0.13 -2.72
C VAL A 127 18.57 0.29 -1.51
N HIS A 128 18.34 -0.54 -0.51
CA HIS A 128 19.27 -0.85 0.59
C HIS A 128 19.76 0.34 1.44
N GLY A 129 18.95 0.66 2.44
CA GLY A 129 19.40 1.39 3.62
C GLY A 129 18.81 0.78 4.88
N SER A 130 19.24 -0.44 5.25
CA SER A 130 19.13 -0.85 6.64
C SER A 130 19.91 0.16 7.46
N ALA A 131 19.22 1.15 8.02
CA ALA A 131 19.69 1.90 9.16
C ALA A 131 19.76 0.93 10.34
N ARG A 132 20.79 0.09 10.34
CA ARG A 132 21.29 -0.54 11.55
C ARG A 132 21.79 0.61 12.40
N SER A 133 20.89 1.15 13.24
CA SER A 133 21.18 2.17 14.22
C SER A 133 22.49 1.79 14.91
N SER A 134 23.56 2.52 14.59
CA SER A 134 24.86 2.25 15.16
C SER A 134 24.81 2.72 16.62
N PRO A 135 25.42 1.98 17.57
CA PRO A 135 25.45 2.37 18.97
C PRO A 135 25.99 3.80 19.18
N THR A 136 26.81 4.28 18.25
CA THR A 136 27.39 5.62 18.19
C THR A 136 26.36 6.73 17.93
N GLU A 137 25.35 6.51 17.09
CA GLU A 137 24.28 7.50 16.85
C GLU A 137 23.40 7.69 18.10
N LEU A 138 23.07 6.58 18.76
CA LEU A 138 22.32 6.59 20.02
C LEU A 138 23.12 7.25 21.14
N LEU A 139 24.44 7.01 21.19
CA LEU A 139 25.35 7.67 22.14
C LEU A 139 25.38 9.19 21.91
N MET A 140 25.49 9.66 20.67
CA MET A 140 25.51 11.09 20.35
C MET A 140 24.19 11.78 20.71
N ARG A 141 23.05 11.12 20.51
CA ARG A 141 21.74 11.64 20.95
C ARG A 141 21.64 11.73 22.48
N LEU A 142 22.14 10.73 23.21
CA LEU A 142 22.15 10.75 24.68
C LEU A 142 23.08 11.84 25.23
N LEU A 143 24.24 12.07 24.62
CA LEU A 143 25.15 13.15 25.02
C LEU A 143 24.54 14.53 24.80
N HIS A 144 23.81 14.76 23.71
CA HIS A 144 23.09 16.02 23.47
C HIS A 144 21.96 16.26 24.48
N VAL A 145 21.26 15.20 24.92
CA VAL A 145 20.21 15.31 25.95
C VAL A 145 20.81 15.58 27.32
N ALA A 146 21.92 14.92 27.68
CA ALA A 146 22.62 15.14 28.94
C ALA A 146 23.23 16.56 29.03
N ALA A 147 23.77 17.08 27.93
CA ALA A 147 24.34 18.43 27.88
C ALA A 147 23.27 19.54 28.06
N ARG A 148 22.01 19.29 27.68
CA ARG A 148 20.89 20.22 27.94
C ARG A 148 20.41 20.22 29.39
N GLY A 149 20.76 19.20 30.18
CA GLY A 149 20.33 19.06 31.57
C GLY A 149 21.28 19.67 32.62
N GLN A 150 22.42 20.24 32.22
CA GLN A 150 23.42 20.80 33.15
C GLN A 150 23.39 22.33 33.28
N ASN A 151 22.42 23.02 32.67
CA ASN A 151 22.34 24.49 32.72
C ASN A 151 21.20 25.05 33.59
N GLU A 152 20.75 24.29 34.58
CA GLU A 152 19.78 24.72 35.60
C GLU A 152 20.33 24.45 37.02
N TYR A 153 21.39 25.18 37.38
CA TYR A 153 21.64 25.64 38.76
C TYR A 153 22.52 26.89 38.76
#